data_AF-A0A813A8V9-F1
#
_entry.id   AF-A0A813A8V9-F1
#
_cell.length_a   1.000
_cell.length_b   1.000
_cell.length_c   1.000
_cell.angle_alpha   90.00
_cell.angle_beta   90.00
_cell.angle_gamma   90.00
#
_symmetry.space_group_name_H-M   'P 1'
#
loop_
_entity.id
_entity.type
_entity.pdbx_description
1 polymer ?
#
loop_
_entity_poly.entity_id
_entity_poly.type
_entity_poly.pdbx_seq_one_letter_code
_entity_poly.pdbx_strand_id
1 'polypeptide(L)'
;MPSAKKTIKSTAFTKQELIDVLRSAKSSKEQNRAVKLLKQFDPIPHYEFDDEGFKSVMKPKKYDYLLGYVCDRCGKVKQTNYQVLWKTSMGVRKICYPCYQQLAEREEVAVMRAANQKAGIIPKGFGLGLT
;
A
#
# COMPACT_ATOMS: atom_id res chain seq x y z
N MET A 1 22.25 14.00 -27.63
CA MET A 1 20.78 14.01 -27.75
C MET A 1 20.19 14.82 -26.59
N PRO A 2 19.57 15.98 -26.83
CA PRO A 2 18.91 16.74 -25.76
C PRO A 2 17.52 16.16 -25.47
N SER A 3 17.31 15.70 -24.24
CA SER A 3 16.02 15.22 -23.73
C SER A 3 15.08 16.41 -23.53
N ALA A 4 13.99 16.44 -24.30
CA ALA A 4 12.99 17.51 -24.24
C ALA A 4 12.37 17.59 -22.84
N LYS A 5 12.63 18.69 -22.12
CA LYS A 5 11.92 19.04 -20.90
C LYS A 5 10.47 19.38 -21.28
N LYS A 6 9.54 18.47 -20.98
CA LYS A 6 8.10 18.70 -21.16
C LYS A 6 7.64 19.74 -20.14
N THR A 7 7.53 20.99 -20.57
CA THR A 7 6.97 22.08 -19.75
C THR A 7 5.50 21.77 -19.46
N ILE A 8 5.19 21.48 -18.20
CA ILE A 8 3.84 21.11 -17.73
C ILE A 8 2.92 22.33 -17.84
N LYS A 9 2.05 22.35 -18.87
CA LYS A 9 0.97 23.32 -19.05
C LYS A 9 -0.37 22.69 -18.68
N SER A 10 -1.16 23.42 -17.89
CA SER A 10 -2.59 23.22 -17.56
C SER A 10 -2.97 22.13 -16.54
N THR A 11 -4.07 22.41 -15.85
CA THR A 11 -4.54 21.95 -14.53
C THR A 11 -5.50 20.75 -14.56
N ALA A 12 -5.31 19.80 -15.47
CA ALA A 12 -6.18 18.63 -15.59
C ALA A 12 -5.38 17.33 -15.73
N PHE A 13 -4.58 17.00 -14.72
CA PHE A 13 -3.96 15.67 -14.66
C PHE A 13 -4.95 14.67 -14.07
N THR A 14 -5.09 13.53 -14.72
CA THR A 14 -5.74 12.36 -14.16
C THR A 14 -4.90 11.78 -13.01
N LYS A 15 -5.55 10.98 -12.15
CA LYS A 15 -4.85 10.27 -11.05
C LYS A 15 -3.69 9.43 -11.58
N GLN A 16 -3.88 8.76 -12.71
CA GLN A 16 -2.87 7.90 -13.32
C GLN A 16 -1.66 8.71 -13.82
N GLU A 17 -1.89 9.83 -14.50
CA GLU A 17 -0.79 10.69 -14.94
C GLU A 17 0.01 11.25 -13.76
N LEU A 18 -0.66 11.61 -12.65
CA LEU A 18 0.04 12.05 -11.44
C LEU A 18 0.85 10.94 -10.77
N ILE A 19 0.37 9.69 -10.82
CA ILE A 19 1.14 8.52 -10.37
C ILE A 19 2.39 8.34 -11.25
N ASP A 20 2.27 8.52 -12.56
CA ASP A 20 3.38 8.39 -13.48
C ASP A 20 4.40 9.52 -13.30
N VAL A 21 3.95 10.75 -13.04
CA VAL A 21 4.81 11.87 -12.61
C VAL A 21 5.49 11.53 -11.28
N LEU A 22 4.78 10.98 -10.30
CA LEU A 22 5.37 10.60 -9.02
C LEU A 22 6.48 9.54 -9.17
N ARG A 23 6.29 8.58 -10.06
CA ARG A 23 7.25 7.51 -10.34
C ARG A 23 8.48 7.99 -11.11
N SER A 24 8.32 8.99 -11.97
CA SER A 24 9.38 9.52 -12.85
C SER A 24 10.05 10.79 -12.31
N ALA A 25 9.53 11.38 -11.23
CA ALA A 25 10.05 12.60 -10.61
C ALA A 25 11.53 12.44 -10.21
N LYS A 26 12.37 13.35 -10.70
CA LYS A 26 13.81 13.38 -10.37
C LYS A 26 14.14 14.43 -9.32
N SER A 27 13.22 15.35 -9.06
CA SER A 27 13.37 16.42 -8.09
C SER A 27 12.33 16.32 -6.98
N SER A 28 12.74 16.71 -5.76
CA SER A 28 11.83 16.80 -4.61
C SER A 28 10.65 17.75 -4.87
N LYS A 29 10.86 18.79 -5.68
CA LYS A 29 9.82 19.76 -6.06
C LYS A 29 8.70 19.11 -6.88
N GLU A 30 9.04 18.30 -7.87
CA GLU A 30 8.08 17.56 -8.69
C GLU A 30 7.35 16.50 -7.86
N GLN A 31 8.08 15.76 -7.03
CA GLN A 31 7.52 14.76 -6.14
C GLN A 31 6.49 15.38 -5.18
N ASN A 32 6.84 16.48 -4.51
CA ASN A 32 5.95 17.19 -3.60
C ASN A 32 4.69 17.73 -4.30
N ARG A 33 4.83 18.24 -5.52
CA ARG A 33 3.69 18.70 -6.33
C ARG A 33 2.76 17.54 -6.69
N ALA A 34 3.31 16.42 -7.15
CA ALA A 34 2.53 15.24 -7.49
C ALA A 34 1.79 14.67 -6.26
N VAL A 35 2.47 14.57 -5.12
CA VAL A 35 1.87 14.14 -3.85
C VAL A 35 0.72 15.07 -3.45
N LYS A 36 0.90 16.40 -3.55
CA LYS A 36 -0.14 17.37 -3.19
C LYS A 36 -1.39 17.21 -4.06
N LEU A 37 -1.21 17.03 -5.37
CA LEU A 37 -2.33 16.82 -6.29
C LEU A 37 -2.99 15.46 -6.08
N LEU A 38 -2.22 14.40 -5.85
CA LEU A 38 -2.75 13.05 -5.58
C LEU A 38 -3.59 12.97 -4.30
N LYS A 39 -3.32 13.82 -3.30
CA LYS A 39 -4.14 13.92 -2.08
C LYS A 39 -5.55 14.45 -2.33
N GLN A 40 -5.81 15.09 -3.47
CA GLN A 40 -7.14 15.59 -3.83
C GLN A 40 -8.03 14.49 -4.42
N PHE A 41 -7.46 13.36 -4.83
CA PHE A 41 -8.21 12.24 -5.36
C PHE A 41 -8.63 11.30 -4.24
N ASP A 42 -9.87 10.80 -4.33
CA ASP A 42 -10.33 9.78 -3.41
C ASP A 42 -9.48 8.50 -3.54
N PRO A 43 -9.07 7.92 -2.41
CA PRO A 43 -8.38 6.63 -2.41
C PRO A 43 -9.36 5.53 -2.82
N ILE A 44 -8.92 4.67 -3.75
CA ILE A 44 -9.65 3.48 -4.15
C ILE A 44 -8.92 2.30 -3.49
N PRO A 45 -9.52 1.66 -2.47
CA PRO A 45 -8.92 0.50 -1.84
C PRO A 45 -9.02 -0.74 -2.74
N HIS A 46 -7.98 -1.57 -2.73
CA HIS A 46 -7.90 -2.86 -3.42
C HIS A 46 -7.61 -3.94 -2.38
N TYR A 47 -8.60 -4.79 -2.12
CA TYR A 47 -8.52 -5.92 -1.18
C TYR A 47 -8.37 -7.28 -1.87
N GLU A 48 -8.24 -7.28 -3.20
CA GLU A 48 -8.20 -8.50 -4.04
C GLU A 48 -7.05 -9.45 -3.68
N PHE A 49 -5.96 -8.94 -3.13
CA PHE A 49 -4.83 -9.75 -2.69
C PHE A 49 -4.81 -9.99 -1.19
N ASP A 50 -5.79 -9.51 -0.43
CA ASP A 50 -5.73 -9.58 1.04
C ASP A 50 -5.53 -11.04 1.50
N ASP A 51 -6.08 -12.04 0.82
CA ASP A 51 -5.88 -13.47 1.13
C ASP A 51 -4.42 -13.96 0.98
N GLU A 52 -3.61 -13.26 0.19
CA GLU A 52 -2.15 -13.50 0.05
C GLU A 52 -1.33 -12.71 1.10
N GLY A 53 -2.02 -12.06 2.04
CA GLY A 53 -1.49 -11.06 2.95
C GLY A 53 -0.76 -11.61 4.16
N PHE A 54 0.30 -12.40 3.96
CA PHE A 54 1.09 -13.01 5.03
C PHE A 54 2.38 -12.24 5.33
N LYS A 55 2.81 -12.22 6.60
CA LYS A 55 4.10 -11.63 7.02
C LYS A 55 5.29 -12.22 6.29
N SER A 56 5.25 -13.51 5.96
CA SER A 56 6.33 -14.22 5.26
C SER A 56 6.62 -13.69 3.85
N VAL A 57 5.62 -13.10 3.18
CA VAL A 57 5.74 -12.54 1.83
C VAL A 57 5.81 -11.01 1.80
N MET A 58 5.81 -10.37 2.98
CA MET A 58 5.92 -8.93 3.14
C MET A 58 7.25 -8.54 3.75
N LYS A 59 7.95 -7.61 3.10
CA LYS A 59 9.24 -7.08 3.57
C LYS A 59 9.13 -5.60 3.86
N PRO A 60 9.02 -5.21 5.14
CA PRO A 60 9.10 -3.82 5.53
C PRO A 60 10.51 -3.26 5.31
N LYS A 61 10.60 -2.06 4.77
CA LYS A 61 11.86 -1.40 4.45
C LYS A 61 11.83 0.07 4.84
N LYS A 62 12.77 0.44 5.69
CA LYS A 62 13.07 1.82 6.06
C LYS A 62 14.14 2.37 5.11
N TYR A 63 14.02 3.64 4.78
CA TYR A 63 14.92 4.38 3.91
C TYR A 63 15.43 5.62 4.64
N ASP A 64 16.60 6.11 4.26
CA ASP A 64 17.18 7.34 4.84
C ASP A 64 16.67 8.62 4.16
N TYR A 65 15.72 8.48 3.23
CA TYR A 65 15.10 9.57 2.49
C TYR A 65 13.59 9.39 2.39
N LEU A 66 12.87 10.49 2.13
CA LEU A 66 11.44 10.45 1.91
C LEU A 66 11.11 9.84 0.55
N LEU A 67 10.28 8.81 0.57
CA LEU A 67 9.69 8.19 -0.61
C LEU A 67 8.28 8.74 -0.82
N GLY A 68 7.95 9.03 -2.06
CA GLY A 68 6.58 9.25 -2.52
C GLY A 68 6.10 8.02 -3.29
N TYR A 69 4.99 7.41 -2.86
CA TYR A 69 4.36 6.30 -3.58
C TYR A 69 2.87 6.25 -3.30
N VAL A 70 2.10 5.56 -4.14
CA VAL A 70 0.70 5.21 -3.85
C VAL A 70 0.68 3.80 -3.28
N CYS A 71 0.03 3.63 -2.12
CA CYS A 71 -0.16 2.31 -1.52
C CYS A 71 -1.14 1.50 -2.36
N ASP A 72 -0.73 0.32 -2.83
CA ASP A 72 -1.58 -0.53 -3.68
C ASP A 72 -2.86 -0.98 -2.96
N ARG A 73 -2.78 -1.33 -1.66
CA ARG A 73 -3.94 -1.75 -0.87
C ARG A 73 -4.96 -0.63 -0.57
N CYS A 74 -4.55 0.49 0.02
CA CYS A 74 -5.51 1.54 0.39
C CYS A 74 -5.69 2.64 -0.66
N GLY A 75 -4.94 2.62 -1.76
CA GLY A 75 -5.00 3.65 -2.82
C GLY A 75 -4.57 5.06 -2.41
N LYS A 76 -4.12 5.26 -1.16
CA LYS A 76 -3.67 6.56 -0.64
C LYS A 76 -2.23 6.82 -1.08
N VAL A 77 -1.96 8.05 -1.51
CA VAL A 77 -0.59 8.54 -1.66
C VAL A 77 0.08 8.68 -0.30
N LYS A 78 1.34 8.24 -0.23
CA LYS A 78 2.18 8.23 0.96
C LYS A 78 3.45 9.00 0.66
N GLN A 79 3.86 9.80 1.63
CA GLN A 79 5.15 10.45 1.67
C GLN A 79 5.78 10.11 3.01
N THR A 80 6.72 9.17 3.00
CA THR A 80 7.28 8.57 4.22
C THR A 80 8.63 7.94 3.91
N ASN A 81 9.45 7.72 4.93
CA ASN A 81 10.71 7.00 4.84
C ASN A 81 10.55 5.48 4.98
N TYR A 82 9.30 4.98 4.90
CA TYR A 82 8.97 3.59 5.15
C TYR A 82 8.01 3.06 4.09
N GLN A 83 8.32 1.91 3.51
CA GLN A 83 7.38 1.18 2.65
C GLN A 83 7.48 -0.32 2.91
N VAL A 84 6.44 -1.06 2.55
CA VAL A 84 6.45 -2.52 2.61
C VAL A 84 6.33 -3.07 1.20
N LEU A 85 7.27 -3.93 0.83
CA LEU A 85 7.24 -4.68 -0.43
C LEU A 85 6.49 -5.98 -0.18
N TRP A 86 5.39 -6.19 -0.88
CA TRP A 86 4.53 -7.36 -0.75
C TRP A 86 4.59 -8.16 -2.05
N LYS A 87 5.06 -9.42 -1.97
CA LYS A 87 5.02 -10.34 -3.10
C LYS A 87 3.62 -10.95 -3.21
N THR A 88 2.94 -10.69 -4.33
CA THR A 88 1.66 -11.31 -4.67
C THR A 88 1.78 -12.10 -5.97
N SER A 89 0.74 -12.85 -6.32
CA SER A 89 0.56 -13.56 -7.59
C SER A 89 0.74 -12.64 -8.81
N MET A 90 0.38 -11.37 -8.70
CA MET A 90 0.55 -10.35 -9.74
C MET A 90 1.87 -9.56 -9.66
N GLY A 91 2.82 -10.02 -8.85
CA GLY A 91 4.16 -9.43 -8.71
C GLY A 91 4.34 -8.63 -7.42
N VAL A 92 5.35 -7.75 -7.41
CA VAL A 92 5.71 -6.99 -6.19
C VAL A 92 4.89 -5.73 -6.09
N ARG A 93 4.06 -5.65 -5.05
CA ARG A 93 3.21 -4.51 -4.68
C ARG A 93 3.87 -3.68 -3.58
N LYS A 94 3.55 -2.38 -3.53
CA LYS A 94 4.02 -1.45 -2.48
C LYS A 94 2.87 -1.05 -1.59
N ILE A 95 2.94 -1.41 -0.31
CA ILE A 95 1.92 -1.03 0.68
C ILE A 95 2.49 -0.12 1.77
N CYS A 96 1.59 0.57 2.46
CA CYS A 96 1.93 1.41 3.60
C CYS A 96 1.97 0.60 4.89
N TYR A 97 2.74 1.11 5.87
CA TYR A 97 2.89 0.44 7.16
C TYR A 97 1.55 0.15 7.87
N PRO A 98 0.55 1.06 7.89
CA PRO A 98 -0.75 0.73 8.46
C PRO A 98 -1.47 -0.43 7.75
N CYS A 99 -1.38 -0.51 6.41
CA CYS A 99 -1.95 -1.62 5.66
C CYS A 99 -1.23 -2.94 5.95
N TYR A 100 0.09 -2.88 6.09
CA TYR A 100 0.89 -4.03 6.51
C TYR A 100 0.50 -4.51 7.91
N GLN A 101 0.37 -3.60 8.89
CA GLN A 101 -0.03 -3.95 10.26
C GLN A 101 -1.40 -4.63 10.28
N GLN A 102 -2.39 -4.10 9.55
CA GLN A 102 -3.72 -4.73 9.48
C GLN A 102 -3.68 -6.16 8.93
N LEU A 103 -2.89 -6.42 7.90
CA LEU A 103 -2.74 -7.77 7.34
C LEU A 103 -2.00 -8.70 8.30
N ALA A 104 -0.93 -8.19 8.92
CA ALA A 104 -0.14 -8.90 9.92
C ALA A 104 -0.96 -9.27 11.17
N GLU A 105 -1.77 -8.35 11.69
CA GLU A 105 -2.66 -8.58 12.84
C GLU A 105 -3.76 -9.58 12.49
N ARG A 106 -4.31 -9.52 11.27
CA ARG A 106 -5.30 -10.48 10.80
C ARG A 106 -4.74 -11.91 10.78
N GLU A 107 -3.50 -12.08 10.34
CA GLU A 107 -2.79 -13.37 10.40
C GLU A 107 -2.61 -13.85 11.85
N GLU A 108 -2.15 -12.98 12.76
CA GLU A 108 -2.01 -13.32 14.19
C GLU A 108 -3.32 -13.76 14.83
N VAL A 109 -4.42 -13.03 14.55
CA VAL A 109 -5.76 -13.36 15.04
C VAL A 109 -6.23 -14.70 14.50
N ALA A 110 -5.96 -15.02 13.24
CA ALA A 110 -6.31 -16.32 12.66
C ALA A 110 -5.57 -17.48 13.35
N VAL A 111 -4.26 -17.32 13.61
CA VAL A 111 -3.45 -18.30 14.34
C VAL A 111 -3.94 -18.48 15.77
N MET A 112 -4.19 -17.37 16.49
CA MET A 112 -4.71 -17.41 17.86
C MET A 112 -6.07 -18.10 17.94
N ARG A 113 -6.99 -17.80 17.00
CA ARG A 113 -8.31 -18.43 16.95
C ARG A 113 -8.20 -19.93 16.72
N ALA A 114 -7.36 -20.37 15.79
CA ALA A 114 -7.14 -21.80 15.53
C ALA A 114 -6.56 -22.52 16.76
N ALA A 115 -5.62 -21.89 17.47
CA ALA A 115 -5.06 -22.44 18.72
C ALA A 115 -6.12 -22.53 19.82
N ASN A 116 -6.93 -21.49 20.02
CA ASN A 116 -7.98 -21.46 21.04
C ASN A 116 -9.12 -22.44 20.74
N GLN A 117 -9.48 -22.64 19.47
CA GLN A 117 -10.42 -23.69 19.05
C GLN A 117 -9.85 -25.08 19.36
N LYS A 118 -8.57 -25.33 19.07
CA LYS A 118 -7.90 -26.60 19.39
C LYS A 118 -7.82 -26.84 20.89
N ALA A 119 -7.65 -25.79 21.69
CA ALA A 119 -7.63 -25.85 23.16
C ALA A 119 -9.03 -25.97 23.79
N GLY A 120 -10.12 -25.94 23.00
CA GLY A 120 -11.49 -26.03 23.49
C GLY A 120 -12.01 -24.77 24.21
N ILE A 121 -11.27 -23.66 24.12
CA ILE A 121 -11.65 -22.37 24.74
C ILE A 121 -12.77 -21.69 23.94
N ILE A 122 -12.80 -21.89 22.62
CA ILE A 122 -13.84 -21.38 21.72
C ILE A 122 -14.77 -22.55 21.34
N PRO A 123 -16.08 -22.49 21.67
CA PRO A 123 -17.04 -23.53 21.30
C PRO A 123 -17.12 -23.72 19.78
N LYS A 124 -17.24 -24.98 19.33
CA LYS A 124 -17.50 -25.30 17.92
C LYS A 124 -18.80 -24.60 17.47
N GLY A 125 -18.70 -23.71 16.48
CA GLY A 125 -19.83 -22.93 15.95
C GLY A 125 -19.91 -21.47 16.42
N PHE A 126 -19.10 -21.06 17.40
CA PHE A 126 -19.01 -19.65 17.81
C PHE A 126 -17.84 -18.95 17.08
N GLY A 127 -18.15 -18.08 16.12
CA GLY A 127 -17.13 -17.29 15.40
C GLY A 127 -17.26 -17.16 13.87
N LEU A 128 -18.31 -17.72 13.25
CA LEU A 128 -18.63 -17.53 11.81
C LEU A 128 -19.40 -16.23 11.54
N GLY A 129 -19.01 -15.13 12.20
CA GLY A 129 -19.68 -13.83 12.11
C GLY A 129 -18.79 -12.78 11.43
N LEU A 130 -18.38 -13.03 10.20
CA LEU A 130 -17.91 -12.03 9.23
C LEU A 130 -18.32 -12.52 7.83
N THR A 131 -19.62 -12.48 7.56
CA THR A 131 -20.12 -12.19 6.21
C THR A 131 -20.10 -10.68 6.02
#